data_AF-A0A969VQT9-F1
#
_entry.id   AF-A0A969VQT9-F1
#
_cell.length_a   1.000
_cell.length_b   1.000
_cell.length_c   1.000
_cell.angle_alpha   90.00
_cell.angle_beta   90.00
_cell.angle_gamma   90.00
#
_symmetry.space_group_name_H-M   'P 1'
#
loop_
_entity.id
_entity.type
_entity.pdbx_description
1 polymer ?
#
loop_
_entity_poly.entity_id
_entity_poly.type
_entity_poly.pdbx_seq_one_letter_code
_entity_poly.pdbx_strand_id
1 'polypeptide(L)'
;MNDFMSKRILTGIRANGDIHLGNYLGAIKPMLDISKNLDSSDQFFMFVPDLHSITTEVDYSKLFQTTIDNIKIYLAAGLETNSKIFFVSPKYDSST
;
A
#
# COMPACT_ATOMS: atom_id res chain seq x y z
N MET A 1 27.08 -21.15 -6.47
CA MET A 1 25.67 -21.09 -6.03
C MET A 1 25.26 -19.63 -6.03
N ASN A 2 24.46 -19.19 -7.00
CA ASN A 2 23.85 -17.86 -6.91
C ASN A 2 22.76 -17.92 -5.86
N ASP A 3 22.95 -17.18 -4.78
CA ASP A 3 21.95 -16.92 -3.77
C ASP A 3 20.82 -16.13 -4.46
N PHE A 4 19.74 -16.81 -4.85
CA PHE A 4 18.52 -16.15 -5.34
C PHE A 4 17.88 -15.44 -4.15
N MET A 5 18.43 -14.29 -3.80
CA MET A 5 17.97 -13.49 -2.67
C MET A 5 16.58 -12.96 -3.00
N SER A 6 15.57 -13.51 -2.32
CA SER A 6 14.18 -13.04 -2.37
C SER A 6 14.12 -11.53 -2.09
N LYS A 7 13.49 -10.77 -2.99
CA LYS A 7 13.34 -9.32 -2.81
C LYS A 7 12.10 -9.04 -1.99
N ARG A 8 12.25 -8.17 -1.00
CA ARG A 8 11.14 -7.60 -0.24
C ARG A 8 11.03 -6.13 -0.58
N ILE A 9 9.89 -5.74 -1.15
CA ILE A 9 9.60 -4.37 -1.52
C ILE A 9 8.54 -3.85 -0.53
N LEU A 10 8.83 -2.74 0.13
CA LEU A 10 7.92 -2.08 1.07
C LEU A 10 7.56 -0.69 0.55
N THR A 11 6.27 -0.37 0.50
CA THR A 11 5.79 0.92 -0.01
C THR A 11 4.70 1.52 0.88
N GLY A 12 4.88 2.81 1.20
CA GLY A 12 3.94 3.61 1.96
C GLY A 12 2.96 4.33 1.02
N ILE A 13 1.68 4.05 1.14
CA ILE A 13 0.60 4.68 0.37
C ILE A 13 -0.02 5.78 1.21
N ARG A 14 0.10 7.04 0.77
CA ARG A 14 -0.44 8.17 1.53
C ARG A 14 -1.98 8.08 1.66
N ALA A 15 -2.49 8.30 2.87
CA ALA A 15 -3.91 8.32 3.20
C ALA A 15 -4.60 9.65 2.86
N ASN A 16 -4.39 10.21 1.67
CA ASN A 16 -5.05 11.46 1.28
C ASN A 16 -6.22 11.13 0.35
N GLY A 17 -7.42 11.63 0.67
CA GLY A 17 -8.67 11.26 -0.01
C GLY A 17 -8.77 11.65 -1.49
N ASP A 18 -7.91 12.55 -1.97
CA ASP A 18 -7.94 13.03 -3.36
C ASP A 18 -6.88 12.33 -4.24
N ILE A 19 -7.07 11.05 -4.52
CA ILE A 19 -6.26 10.36 -5.54
C ILE A 19 -6.65 10.90 -6.92
N HIS A 20 -5.68 11.46 -7.63
CA HIS A 20 -5.85 12.04 -8.95
C HIS A 20 -4.90 11.41 -9.99
N LEU A 21 -5.03 11.81 -11.26
CA LEU A 21 -4.24 11.27 -12.37
C LEU A 21 -2.72 11.34 -12.14
N GLY A 22 -2.24 12.41 -11.51
CA GLY A 22 -0.84 12.53 -11.08
C GLY A 22 -0.38 11.39 -10.14
N ASN A 23 -1.20 10.97 -9.17
CA ASN A 23 -0.87 9.81 -8.32
C ASN A 23 -0.86 8.52 -9.13
N TYR A 24 -1.80 8.39 -10.08
CA TYR A 24 -1.88 7.22 -10.93
C TYR A 24 -0.60 7.04 -11.77
N LEU A 25 -0.20 8.09 -12.49
CA LEU A 25 0.97 8.06 -13.36
C LEU A 25 2.29 8.00 -12.57
N GLY A 26 2.36 8.70 -11.45
CA GLY A 26 3.59 8.84 -10.67
C GLY A 26 3.87 7.70 -9.69
N ALA A 27 2.83 7.03 -9.17
CA ALA A 27 2.99 6.02 -8.13
C ALA A 27 2.24 4.70 -8.45
N ILE A 28 0.95 4.76 -8.77
CA ILE A 28 0.12 3.55 -8.92
C ILE A 28 0.60 2.71 -10.11
N LYS A 29 0.70 3.29 -11.31
CA LYS A 29 1.11 2.56 -12.51
C LYS A 29 2.52 1.95 -12.37
N PRO A 30 3.55 2.67 -11.91
CA PRO A 30 4.86 2.06 -11.62
C PRO A 30 4.78 0.89 -10.63
N MET A 31 3.96 1.00 -9.57
CA MET A 31 3.77 -0.09 -8.61
C MET A 31 3.11 -1.31 -9.24
N LEU A 32 2.12 -1.12 -10.12
CA LEU A 32 1.51 -2.21 -10.86
C LEU A 32 2.53 -2.92 -11.77
N ASP A 33 3.35 -2.15 -12.47
CA ASP A 33 4.39 -2.69 -13.35
C ASP A 33 5.44 -3.48 -12.54
N ILE A 34 5.83 -3.01 -11.35
CA ILE A 34 6.70 -3.77 -10.43
C ILE A 34 6.02 -5.06 -9.99
N SER A 35 4.75 -4.98 -9.56
CA SER A 35 4.02 -6.13 -9.03
C SER A 35 3.89 -7.29 -10.02
N LYS A 36 3.78 -6.98 -11.32
CA LYS A 36 3.72 -7.97 -12.42
C LYS A 36 5.04 -8.68 -12.69
N ASN A 37 6.16 -8.06 -12.31
CA ASN A 37 7.51 -8.59 -12.55
C ASN A 37 8.14 -9.23 -11.30
N LEU A 38 7.34 -9.51 -10.27
CA LEU A 38 7.81 -10.19 -9.06
C LEU A 38 8.06 -11.67 -9.32
N ASP A 39 9.24 -12.16 -8.93
CA ASP A 39 9.54 -13.58 -8.94
C ASP A 39 8.67 -14.32 -7.91
N SER A 40 8.61 -15.66 -7.98
CA SER A 40 7.77 -16.45 -7.06
C SER A 40 8.18 -16.34 -5.59
N SER A 41 9.45 -16.01 -5.34
CA SER A 41 10.01 -15.81 -4.00
C SER A 41 9.91 -14.36 -3.51
N ASP A 42 9.53 -13.40 -4.36
CA ASP A 42 9.49 -11.99 -3.99
C ASP A 42 8.22 -11.64 -3.22
N GLN A 43 8.30 -10.60 -2.38
CA GLN A 43 7.19 -10.12 -1.57
C GLN A 43 7.02 -8.60 -1.71
N PHE A 44 5.78 -8.15 -1.83
CA PHE A 44 5.41 -6.75 -1.97
C PHE A 44 4.44 -6.33 -0.87
N PHE A 45 4.91 -5.46 0.01
CA PHE A 45 4.20 -4.97 1.17
C PHE A 45 3.73 -3.54 0.93
N MET A 46 2.42 -3.34 0.89
CA MET A 46 1.77 -2.03 0.83
C MET A 46 1.24 -1.68 2.21
N PHE A 47 1.66 -0.54 2.75
CA PHE A 47 1.14 -0.05 4.02
C PHE A 47 0.68 1.39 3.89
N VAL A 48 -0.34 1.77 4.65
CA VAL A 48 -0.75 3.16 4.77
C VAL A 48 -0.07 3.72 6.02
N PRO A 49 0.95 4.59 5.89
CA PRO A 49 1.67 5.11 7.05
C PRO A 49 0.75 6.01 7.89
N ASP A 50 0.72 5.75 9.19
CA ASP A 50 0.12 6.61 10.22
C ASP A 50 1.00 7.85 10.55
N LEU A 51 2.00 8.16 9.71
CA LEU A 51 3.08 9.11 10.02
C LEU A 51 2.70 10.60 9.96
N HIS A 52 1.41 10.94 10.02
CA HIS A 52 0.99 12.30 10.38
C HIS A 52 0.71 12.47 11.88
N SER A 53 0.66 11.38 12.65
CA SER A 53 0.51 11.38 14.11
C SER A 53 1.58 12.15 14.91
N ILE A 54 2.69 12.60 14.29
CA ILE A 54 3.70 13.45 14.94
C ILE A 54 3.47 14.95 14.67
N THR A 55 2.77 15.32 13.60
CA THR A 55 2.69 16.72 13.14
C THR A 55 1.29 17.24 12.86
N THR A 56 0.27 16.38 12.72
CA THR A 56 -1.11 16.77 12.39
C THR A 56 -2.10 15.81 13.05
N GLU A 57 -3.24 16.29 13.53
CA GLU A 57 -4.29 15.41 14.07
C GLU A 57 -4.80 14.46 12.98
N VAL A 58 -4.66 13.15 13.22
CA VAL A 58 -5.24 12.12 12.37
C VAL A 58 -6.59 11.74 12.95
N ASP A 59 -7.64 11.85 12.15
CA ASP A 59 -8.95 11.29 12.49
C ASP A 59 -8.89 9.76 12.33
N TYR A 60 -8.50 9.09 13.42
CA TYR A 60 -8.39 7.64 13.48
C TYR A 60 -9.70 6.92 13.12
N SER A 61 -10.86 7.57 13.28
CA SER A 61 -12.15 7.00 12.87
C SER A 61 -12.26 6.84 11.35
N LYS A 62 -11.54 7.66 10.58
CA LYS A 62 -11.51 7.61 9.12
C LYS A 62 -10.32 6.86 8.56
N LEU A 63 -9.26 6.66 9.34
CA LEU A 63 -8.01 6.04 8.87
C LEU A 63 -8.22 4.64 8.27
N PHE A 64 -9.05 3.82 8.91
CA PHE A 64 -9.40 2.49 8.39
C PHE A 64 -10.15 2.60 7.07
N GLN A 65 -11.16 3.47 7.00
CA GLN A 65 -11.96 3.68 5.81
C GLN A 65 -11.11 4.18 4.64
N THR A 66 -10.25 5.18 4.87
CA THR A 66 -9.30 5.71 3.89
C THR A 66 -8.32 4.64 3.42
N THR A 67 -7.86 3.77 4.31
CA THR A 67 -6.99 2.64 3.94
C THR A 67 -7.70 1.70 2.98
N ILE A 68 -8.94 1.31 3.28
CA ILE A 68 -9.76 0.46 2.42
C ILE A 68 -10.04 1.14 1.08
N ASP A 69 -10.37 2.42 1.06
CA ASP A 69 -10.69 3.14 -0.18
C ASP A 69 -9.46 3.31 -1.08
N ASN A 70 -8.28 3.55 -0.49
CA ASN A 70 -7.02 3.50 -1.21
C ASN A 70 -6.80 2.11 -1.83
N ILE A 71 -6.93 1.03 -1.06
CA ILE A 71 -6.73 -0.34 -1.57
C ILE A 71 -7.67 -0.62 -2.75
N LYS A 72 -8.96 -0.24 -2.65
CA LYS A 72 -9.91 -0.40 -3.76
C LYS A 72 -9.43 0.26 -5.05
N ILE A 73 -8.81 1.44 -4.97
CA ILE A 73 -8.29 2.14 -6.14
C ILE A 73 -7.14 1.37 -6.78
N TYR A 74 -6.22 0.80 -5.98
CA TYR A 74 -5.14 -0.03 -6.51
C TYR A 74 -5.68 -1.31 -7.17
N LEU A 75 -6.68 -1.96 -6.56
CA LEU A 75 -7.34 -3.12 -7.15
C LEU A 75 -8.05 -2.75 -8.47
N ALA A 76 -8.81 -1.66 -8.48
CA ALA A 76 -9.50 -1.16 -9.68
C ALA A 76 -8.52 -0.77 -10.79
N ALA A 77 -7.31 -0.31 -10.43
CA ALA A 77 -6.24 0.00 -11.36
C ALA A 77 -5.56 -1.26 -11.96
N GLY A 78 -5.86 -2.46 -11.46
CA GLY A 78 -5.35 -3.73 -11.98
C GLY A 78 -4.26 -4.38 -11.12
N LEU A 79 -4.23 -4.09 -9.82
CA LEU A 79 -3.38 -4.81 -8.87
C LEU A 79 -3.95 -6.20 -8.60
N GLU A 80 -3.21 -7.24 -8.96
CA GLU A 80 -3.61 -8.64 -8.76
C GLU A 80 -3.40 -9.06 -7.29
N THR A 81 -4.45 -9.56 -6.62
CA THR A 81 -4.31 -10.10 -5.26
C THR A 81 -3.76 -11.53 -5.33
N ASN A 82 -2.45 -11.67 -5.22
CA ASN A 82 -1.78 -12.97 -5.15
C ASN A 82 -1.04 -13.14 -3.81
N SER A 83 -0.47 -14.32 -3.57
CA SER A 83 0.25 -14.65 -2.34
C SER A 83 1.52 -13.83 -2.07
N LYS A 84 1.93 -12.98 -3.02
CA LYS A 84 3.11 -12.12 -2.93
C LYS A 84 2.77 -10.72 -2.43
N ILE A 85 1.50 -10.34 -2.44
CA ILE A 85 1.04 -8.99 -2.13
C ILE A 85 0.39 -8.96 -0.74
N PHE A 86 0.91 -8.09 0.12
CA PHE A 86 0.48 -7.94 1.50
C PHE A 86 0.05 -6.50 1.77
N PHE A 87 -1.13 -6.34 2.35
CA PHE A 87 -1.62 -5.04 2.82
C PHE A 87 -1.47 -4.94 4.32
N VAL A 88 -0.88 -3.84 4.79
CA VAL A 88 -0.70 -3.55 6.21
C VAL A 88 -1.52 -2.31 6.54
N SER A 89 -2.58 -2.52 7.32
CA SER A 89 -3.38 -1.44 7.90
C SER A 89 -2.89 -1.15 9.31
N PRO A 90 -2.86 0.12 9.76
CA PRO A 90 -2.77 0.42 11.18
C PRO A 90 -3.91 -0.29 11.91
N LYS A 91 -3.61 -0.87 13.08
CA LYS A 91 -4.63 -1.44 13.98
C LYS A 91 -5.34 -0.27 14.65
N TYR A 92 -6.63 -0.11 14.40
CA TYR A 92 -7.49 0.73 15.23
C TYR A 92 -7.96 -0.13 16.42
N ASP A 93 -7.45 0.16 17.61
CA ASP A 93 -7.97 -0.39 18.85
C ASP A 93 -8.97 0.61 19.43
N SER A 94 -10.25 0.28 19.42
CA SER A 94 -11.32 1.10 20.00
C SER A 94 -11.41 1.00 21.53
N SER A 95 -10.48 0.27 22.17
CA SER A 95 -10.53 -0.12 23.59
C SER A 95 -9.68 0.75 24.53
N THR A 96 -9.02 1.79 24.03
CA THR A 96 -8.20 2.73 24.83
C THR A 96 -8.67 4.16 24.71
#